data_AF-A0A538DTP9-F1
#
_entry.id   AF-A0A538DTP9-F1
#
_cell.length_a   1.000
_cell.length_b   1.000
_cell.length_c   1.000
_cell.angle_alpha   90.00
_cell.angle_beta   90.00
_cell.angle_gamma   90.00
#
_symmetry.space_group_name_H-M   'P 1'
#
loop_
_entity.id
_entity.type
_entity.pdbx_description
1 polymer ?
#
loop_
_entity_poly.entity_id
_entity_poly.type
_entity_poly.pdbx_seq_one_letter_code
_entity_poly.pdbx_strand_id
1 'polypeptide(L)'
;MPSRRRGGSRRVRLRRREGRPPPECRGGRPSGTLRAVHRPAAAVAVTLAAALAFALVPGEAAPPKRDFAAAAFTILPPGENGALTFDRHTTDQAKLYDALTPLRGNVTARDIRRLFKPAPLGLSTNKGSNGEHPRAGVTVVRDRFDVAHVSGKTQAAVAFGAGWVTAADRGLLLQLIRGPARIAALDVPGLDPLGLALSGKTFVPSAETEAFLANQIDALRAQGADGKKALAIINGYAAGINAWYAARRIPVARFTGNDVVAAAALIAARFGANGGQEVANSMFLDALQKRLGGADARSVFADLRESNDAETPVTVPGSFPYELPTDETPGSVVIDDGSFVGNPPAQPTFASNALL
;
A
#
# COMPACT_ATOMS: atom_id res chain seq x y z
N MET A 1 31.94 29.76 83.91
CA MET A 1 32.80 28.89 83.08
C MET A 1 32.76 29.37 81.63
N PRO A 2 33.89 29.47 80.93
CA PRO A 2 34.07 30.27 79.72
C PRO A 2 34.02 29.43 78.41
N SER A 3 33.76 30.07 77.27
CA SER A 3 34.76 30.24 76.18
C SER A 3 34.13 30.71 74.85
N ARG A 4 34.74 31.76 74.28
CA ARG A 4 34.65 32.15 72.87
C ARG A 4 35.45 31.17 72.00
N ARG A 5 34.99 30.89 70.77
CA ARG A 5 35.90 30.71 69.62
C ARG A 5 35.31 31.26 68.31
N ARG A 6 36.20 31.94 67.58
CA ARG A 6 36.08 32.49 66.21
C ARG A 6 36.32 31.42 65.14
N GLY A 7 35.91 31.72 63.91
CA GLY A 7 36.53 31.25 62.65
C GLY A 7 35.58 30.35 61.83
N GLY A 8 35.47 30.47 60.52
CA GLY A 8 36.14 31.30 59.52
C GLY A 8 35.52 30.99 58.16
N SER A 9 35.40 32.01 57.31
CA SER A 9 34.83 31.91 55.97
C SER A 9 35.77 31.11 55.05
N ARG A 10 35.32 29.96 54.54
CA ARG A 10 36.02 29.20 53.50
C ARG A 10 35.50 29.59 52.12
N ARG A 11 36.24 30.44 51.42
CA ARG A 11 36.15 30.59 49.96
C ARG A 11 36.63 29.30 49.29
N VAL A 12 35.74 28.60 48.62
CA VAL A 12 36.11 27.50 47.71
C VAL A 12 36.44 28.11 46.34
N ARG A 13 37.73 28.10 45.98
CA ARG A 13 38.20 28.39 44.62
C ARG A 13 37.80 27.21 43.72
N LEU A 14 36.82 27.40 42.83
CA LEU A 14 36.63 26.52 41.68
C LEU A 14 37.69 26.88 40.64
N ARG A 15 38.60 25.94 40.40
CA ARG A 15 39.63 26.02 39.35
C ARG A 15 38.96 26.04 37.98
N ARG A 16 39.25 27.09 37.20
CA ARG A 16 38.99 27.20 35.76
C ARG A 16 39.79 26.08 35.07
N ARG A 17 39.13 25.07 34.50
CA ARG A 17 39.77 24.15 33.55
C ARG A 17 39.93 24.91 32.24
N GLU A 18 41.17 25.20 31.87
CA GLU A 18 41.51 25.68 30.53
C GLU A 18 41.14 24.59 29.52
N GLY A 19 40.25 24.93 28.58
CA GLY A 19 39.89 24.07 27.46
C GLY A 19 41.03 24.03 26.44
N ARG A 20 41.34 22.82 25.95
CA ARG A 20 42.17 22.63 24.76
C ARG A 20 41.50 23.33 23.56
N PRO A 21 42.23 24.08 22.73
CA PRO A 21 41.68 24.57 21.47
C PRO A 21 41.42 23.39 20.52
N PRO A 22 40.39 23.47 19.65
CA PRO A 22 40.12 22.44 18.65
C PRO A 22 41.24 22.43 17.59
N PRO A 23 41.55 21.28 16.96
CA PRO A 23 42.56 21.24 15.91
C PRO A 23 42.07 21.97 14.65
N GLU A 24 42.98 22.72 14.05
CA GLU A 24 42.79 23.47 12.80
C GLU A 24 42.35 22.57 11.64
N CYS A 25 41.31 22.99 10.92
CA CYS A 25 40.91 22.39 9.65
C CYS A 25 41.93 22.76 8.56
N ARG A 26 42.84 21.84 8.23
CA ARG A 26 43.60 21.91 6.97
C ARG A 26 42.69 21.48 5.82
N GLY A 27 42.47 22.40 4.89
CA GLY A 27 41.70 22.16 3.66
C GLY A 27 42.34 21.08 2.79
N GLY A 28 41.70 19.91 2.75
CA GLY A 28 41.90 18.90 1.73
C GLY A 28 40.73 18.96 0.74
N ARG A 29 41.02 19.20 -0.54
CA ARG A 29 40.04 19.06 -1.64
C ARG A 29 39.57 17.60 -1.68
N PRO A 30 38.26 17.30 -1.65
CA PRO A 30 37.79 15.94 -1.84
C PRO A 30 37.78 15.61 -3.34
N SER A 31 38.81 14.94 -3.83
CA SER A 31 38.75 14.16 -5.06
C SER A 31 38.06 12.83 -4.74
N GLY A 32 36.73 12.85 -4.64
CA GLY A 32 35.90 11.67 -4.47
C GLY A 32 35.22 11.31 -5.79
N THR A 33 35.65 10.23 -6.42
CA THR A 33 34.92 9.58 -7.51
C THR A 33 33.57 9.10 -7.00
N LEU A 34 32.48 9.62 -7.56
CA LEU A 34 31.12 9.13 -7.34
C LEU A 34 31.03 7.67 -7.83
N ARG A 35 31.21 6.72 -6.93
CA ARG A 35 30.78 5.34 -7.16
C ARG A 35 29.26 5.33 -7.06
N ALA A 36 28.58 5.03 -8.17
CA ALA A 36 27.17 4.73 -8.19
C ALA A 36 26.87 3.64 -7.15
N VAL A 37 26.11 3.98 -6.12
CA VAL A 37 25.59 3.01 -5.16
C VAL A 37 24.49 2.25 -5.90
N HIS A 38 24.84 1.08 -6.45
CA HIS A 38 23.85 0.10 -6.83
C HIS A 38 23.09 -0.31 -5.57
N ARG A 39 21.89 0.25 -5.38
CA ARG A 39 20.93 -0.29 -4.41
C ARG A 39 20.62 -1.72 -4.86
N PRO A 40 20.92 -2.76 -4.05
CA PRO A 40 20.56 -4.11 -4.43
C PRO A 40 19.03 -4.18 -4.52
N ALA A 41 18.52 -4.83 -5.58
CA ALA A 41 17.11 -5.06 -5.86
C ALA A 41 16.31 -5.79 -4.75
N ALA A 42 16.93 -6.04 -3.59
CA ALA A 42 16.36 -6.72 -2.45
C ALA A 42 15.28 -5.91 -1.71
N ALA A 43 15.32 -4.57 -1.76
CA ALA A 43 14.34 -3.74 -1.03
C ALA A 43 12.92 -3.81 -1.63
N VAL A 44 12.79 -4.09 -2.94
CA VAL A 44 11.49 -4.20 -3.63
C VAL A 44 10.87 -5.60 -3.46
N ALA A 45 11.69 -6.62 -3.20
CA ALA A 45 11.22 -8.00 -2.99
C ALA A 45 10.49 -8.20 -1.64
N VAL A 46 10.78 -7.36 -0.64
CA VAL A 46 10.25 -7.50 0.74
C VAL A 46 8.81 -6.99 0.86
N THR A 47 8.41 -5.96 0.10
CA THR A 47 7.06 -5.38 0.15
C THR A 47 6.00 -6.26 -0.52
N LEU A 48 6.33 -6.98 -1.60
CA LEU A 48 5.40 -7.97 -2.19
C LEU A 48 5.22 -9.22 -1.30
N ALA A 49 6.26 -9.61 -0.56
CA ALA A 49 6.19 -10.74 0.37
C ALA A 49 5.26 -10.46 1.55
N ALA A 50 5.20 -9.22 2.06
CA ALA A 50 4.34 -8.83 3.18
C ALA A 50 2.84 -8.85 2.80
N ALA A 51 2.49 -8.44 1.57
CA ALA A 51 1.11 -8.55 1.08
C ALA A 51 0.68 -10.02 0.84
N LEU A 52 1.63 -10.91 0.53
CA LEU A 52 1.38 -12.35 0.36
C LEU A 52 1.40 -13.13 1.69
N ALA A 53 2.10 -12.62 2.72
CA ALA A 53 2.21 -13.26 4.02
C ALA A 53 0.87 -13.31 4.79
N PHE A 54 -0.04 -12.36 4.53
CA PHE A 54 -1.41 -12.44 5.07
C PHE A 54 -2.24 -13.60 4.49
N ALA A 55 -1.78 -14.26 3.41
CA ALA A 55 -2.47 -15.40 2.80
C ALA A 55 -1.89 -16.78 3.19
N LEU A 56 -0.81 -16.85 3.98
CA LEU A 56 -0.01 -18.08 4.16
C LEU A 56 0.08 -18.57 5.61
N VAL A 57 -0.86 -18.20 6.48
CA VAL A 57 -1.02 -18.93 7.75
C VAL A 57 -1.43 -20.38 7.41
N PRO A 58 -0.75 -21.43 7.91
CA PRO A 58 -1.20 -22.79 7.75
C PRO A 58 -2.54 -22.93 8.47
N GLY A 59 -3.62 -22.77 7.71
CA GLY A 59 -4.98 -22.96 8.20
C GLY A 59 -5.18 -24.44 8.50
N GLU A 60 -5.30 -24.76 9.78
CA GLU A 60 -6.00 -25.96 10.22
C GLU A 60 -7.34 -26.00 9.48
N ALA A 61 -7.65 -27.13 8.83
CA ALA A 61 -8.82 -27.26 7.98
C ALA A 61 -10.09 -27.19 8.84
N ALA A 62 -10.52 -25.96 9.14
CA ALA A 62 -11.77 -25.67 9.80
C ALA A 62 -12.92 -26.21 8.95
N PRO A 63 -14.00 -26.72 9.57
CA PRO A 63 -15.15 -27.21 8.84
C PRO A 63 -15.66 -26.11 7.88
N PRO A 64 -16.03 -26.46 6.63
CA PRO A 64 -16.09 -25.53 5.50
C PRO A 64 -17.34 -24.62 5.48
N LYS A 65 -17.78 -24.11 6.63
CA LYS A 65 -19.07 -23.39 6.73
C LYS A 65 -19.09 -22.16 7.63
N ARG A 66 -18.05 -21.87 8.42
CA ARG A 66 -18.08 -20.67 9.27
C ARG A 66 -17.45 -19.50 8.51
N ASP A 67 -18.30 -18.55 8.13
CA ASP A 67 -17.88 -17.18 8.03
C ASP A 67 -17.29 -16.78 9.39
N PHE A 68 -16.00 -16.42 9.42
CA PHE A 68 -15.30 -16.03 10.65
C PHE A 68 -15.64 -14.59 11.07
N ALA A 69 -16.34 -13.84 10.24
CA ALA A 69 -16.78 -12.51 10.59
C ALA A 69 -17.85 -12.57 11.69
N ALA A 70 -17.59 -11.93 12.82
CA ALA A 70 -18.61 -11.69 13.85
C ALA A 70 -19.75 -10.81 13.32
N ALA A 71 -19.45 -9.93 12.37
CA ALA A 71 -20.38 -9.13 11.60
C ALA A 71 -19.76 -8.75 10.25
N ALA A 72 -20.44 -9.07 9.14
CA ALA A 72 -20.04 -8.67 7.79
C ALA A 72 -21.16 -7.90 7.12
N PHE A 73 -20.97 -6.59 6.99
CA PHE A 73 -21.93 -5.67 6.39
C PHE A 73 -21.22 -4.77 5.40
N THR A 74 -21.88 -4.47 4.29
CA THR A 74 -21.35 -3.58 3.25
C THR A 74 -22.45 -2.67 2.73
N ILE A 75 -22.04 -1.57 2.13
CA ILE A 75 -22.88 -0.69 1.33
C ILE A 75 -21.95 -0.01 0.33
N LEU A 76 -22.35 0.03 -0.93
CA LEU A 76 -21.58 0.70 -1.97
C LEU A 76 -22.16 2.09 -2.27
N PRO A 77 -21.31 3.11 -2.49
CA PRO A 77 -21.78 4.38 -3.03
C PRO A 77 -22.37 4.20 -4.44
N PRO A 78 -23.22 5.14 -4.90
CA PRO A 78 -23.82 5.08 -6.23
C PRO A 78 -22.75 5.02 -7.34
N GLY A 79 -22.97 4.19 -8.37
CA GLY A 79 -22.06 4.05 -9.52
C GLY A 79 -20.97 2.98 -9.39
N GLU A 80 -20.88 2.31 -8.23
CA GLU A 80 -19.88 1.26 -7.99
C GLU A 80 -20.20 -0.10 -8.63
N ASN A 81 -21.34 -0.26 -9.32
CA ASN A 81 -21.63 -1.48 -10.06
C ASN A 81 -20.61 -1.75 -11.19
N GLY A 82 -19.90 -0.71 -11.66
CA GLY A 82 -18.79 -0.84 -12.61
C GLY A 82 -19.21 -1.06 -14.07
N ALA A 83 -20.51 -1.14 -14.34
CA ALA A 83 -21.06 -1.31 -15.67
C ALA A 83 -21.00 0.01 -16.47
N LEU A 84 -20.69 -0.11 -17.77
CA LEU A 84 -20.78 1.03 -18.71
C LEU A 84 -22.22 1.45 -19.02
N THR A 85 -23.15 0.53 -18.84
CA THR A 85 -24.58 0.76 -19.01
C THR A 85 -25.23 0.89 -17.65
N PHE A 86 -26.04 1.93 -17.47
CA PHE A 86 -26.83 2.05 -16.25
C PHE A 86 -27.93 1.00 -16.23
N ASP A 87 -28.02 0.31 -15.11
CA ASP A 87 -28.99 -0.73 -14.81
C ASP A 87 -29.62 -0.49 -13.43
N ARG A 88 -30.49 -1.41 -13.03
CA ARG A 88 -31.16 -1.33 -11.72
C ARG A 88 -30.17 -1.34 -10.54
N HIS A 89 -28.96 -1.86 -10.70
CA HIS A 89 -27.94 -2.00 -9.65
C HIS A 89 -26.96 -0.82 -9.59
N THR A 90 -27.06 0.13 -10.53
CA THR A 90 -26.21 1.33 -10.54
C THR A 90 -26.42 2.21 -9.31
N THR A 91 -27.66 2.28 -8.80
CA THR A 91 -28.04 3.19 -7.70
C THR A 91 -28.92 2.53 -6.63
N ASP A 92 -29.08 1.21 -6.63
CA ASP A 92 -29.97 0.49 -5.70
C ASP A 92 -29.57 0.61 -4.22
N GLN A 93 -28.32 0.96 -3.95
CA GLN A 93 -27.78 1.21 -2.62
C GLN A 93 -27.73 2.70 -2.25
N ALA A 94 -28.04 3.62 -3.17
CA ALA A 94 -27.94 5.06 -2.95
C ALA A 94 -28.79 5.54 -1.76
N LYS A 95 -30.04 5.07 -1.67
CA LYS A 95 -30.97 5.44 -0.59
C LYS A 95 -30.52 4.90 0.78
N LEU A 96 -29.85 3.76 0.79
CA LEU A 96 -29.28 3.20 2.02
C LEU A 96 -28.13 4.08 2.52
N TYR A 97 -27.33 4.61 1.59
CA TYR A 97 -26.17 5.46 1.89
C TYR A 97 -26.63 6.84 2.37
N ASP A 98 -27.58 7.44 1.65
CA ASP A 98 -28.17 8.74 1.99
C ASP A 98 -28.83 8.73 3.37
N ALA A 99 -29.46 7.61 3.77
CA ALA A 99 -30.07 7.45 5.08
C ALA A 99 -29.07 7.47 6.25
N LEU A 100 -27.77 7.32 6.02
CA LEU A 100 -26.73 7.49 7.03
C LEU A 100 -26.39 8.97 7.25
N THR A 101 -26.46 9.80 6.21
CA THR A 101 -26.13 11.23 6.24
C THR A 101 -26.78 12.01 7.40
N PRO A 102 -28.11 11.90 7.65
CA PRO A 102 -28.73 12.65 8.73
C PRO A 102 -28.32 12.16 10.13
N LEU A 103 -27.81 10.92 10.27
CA LEU A 103 -27.39 10.37 11.55
C LEU A 103 -26.06 10.95 12.03
N ARG A 104 -25.20 11.45 11.12
CA ARG A 104 -23.86 11.96 11.44
C ARG A 104 -23.08 10.97 12.33
N GLY A 105 -22.61 11.40 13.50
CA GLY A 105 -21.91 10.54 14.46
C GLY A 105 -22.82 9.64 15.31
N ASN A 106 -24.14 9.77 15.19
CA ASN A 106 -25.13 9.04 16.00
C ASN A 106 -25.57 7.73 15.33
N VAL A 107 -24.66 7.02 14.66
CA VAL A 107 -24.95 5.74 14.01
C VAL A 107 -24.97 4.62 15.05
N THR A 108 -26.10 3.94 15.19
CA THR A 108 -26.26 2.81 16.12
C THR A 108 -26.05 1.46 15.43
N ALA A 109 -25.82 0.40 16.21
CA ALA A 109 -25.76 -0.97 15.67
C ALA A 109 -27.08 -1.39 14.97
N ARG A 110 -28.23 -0.80 15.36
CA ARG A 110 -29.51 -1.02 14.68
C ARG A 110 -29.52 -0.36 13.30
N ASP A 111 -28.91 0.82 13.17
CA ASP A 111 -28.79 1.51 11.88
C ASP A 111 -27.90 0.73 10.92
N ILE A 112 -26.78 0.16 11.40
CA ILE A 112 -25.93 -0.72 10.58
C ILE A 112 -26.73 -1.90 10.03
N ARG A 113 -27.48 -2.62 10.87
CA ARG A 113 -28.31 -3.77 10.43
C ARG A 113 -29.43 -3.39 9.45
N ARG A 114 -29.90 -2.13 9.47
CA ARG A 114 -30.98 -1.64 8.61
C ARG A 114 -30.46 -1.05 7.30
N LEU A 115 -29.35 -0.33 7.35
CA LEU A 115 -28.83 0.50 6.27
C LEU A 115 -27.66 -0.14 5.53
N PHE A 116 -27.08 -1.23 6.02
CA PHE A 116 -26.07 -2.00 5.30
C PHE A 116 -26.63 -3.34 4.86
N LYS A 117 -26.16 -3.85 3.72
CA LYS A 117 -26.46 -5.21 3.29
C LYS A 117 -25.52 -6.21 3.96
N PRO A 118 -25.99 -7.40 4.35
CA PRO A 118 -25.09 -8.48 4.77
C PRO A 118 -24.10 -8.83 3.66
N ALA A 119 -22.84 -9.08 4.02
CA ALA A 119 -21.78 -9.47 3.11
C ALA A 119 -21.10 -10.78 3.55
N PRO A 120 -21.87 -11.86 3.79
CA PRO A 120 -21.28 -13.08 4.33
C PRO A 120 -20.39 -13.77 3.29
N LEU A 121 -19.34 -14.43 3.75
CA LEU A 121 -18.65 -15.42 2.95
C LEU A 121 -19.51 -16.68 2.84
N GLY A 122 -19.61 -17.23 1.63
CA GLY A 122 -20.27 -18.52 1.42
C GLY A 122 -21.79 -18.50 1.43
N LEU A 123 -22.43 -17.45 0.88
CA LEU A 123 -23.83 -17.59 0.44
C LEU A 123 -23.97 -18.89 -0.35
N SER A 124 -24.93 -19.71 0.06
CA SER A 124 -25.11 -21.08 -0.40
C SER A 124 -25.29 -21.13 -1.93
N THR A 125 -24.20 -21.39 -2.65
CA THR A 125 -24.22 -21.83 -4.04
C THR A 125 -24.53 -23.32 -4.05
N ASN A 126 -25.74 -23.72 -3.63
CA ASN A 126 -26.14 -25.12 -3.73
C ASN A 126 -26.11 -25.57 -5.19
N LYS A 127 -25.75 -26.83 -5.45
CA LYS A 127 -25.91 -27.44 -6.79
C LYS A 127 -27.36 -27.21 -7.26
N GLY A 128 -27.52 -26.51 -8.38
CA GLY A 128 -28.84 -26.16 -8.93
C GLY A 128 -29.33 -24.74 -8.65
N SER A 129 -28.55 -23.90 -7.94
CA SER A 129 -28.78 -22.45 -7.96
C SER A 129 -28.66 -21.94 -9.41
N ASN A 130 -29.54 -21.04 -9.84
CA ASN A 130 -29.48 -20.35 -11.15
C ASN A 130 -28.21 -19.50 -11.25
N GLY A 131 -27.06 -20.15 -11.48
CA GLY A 131 -25.74 -19.55 -11.51
C GLY A 131 -24.99 -19.88 -12.79
N GLU A 132 -23.96 -19.10 -13.08
CA GLU A 132 -23.07 -19.35 -14.21
C GLU A 132 -22.04 -20.44 -13.86
N HIS A 133 -21.72 -21.25 -14.84
CA HIS A 133 -20.69 -22.31 -14.74
C HIS A 133 -19.61 -22.07 -15.79
N PRO A 134 -18.73 -21.07 -15.58
CA PRO A 134 -17.77 -20.65 -16.62
C PRO A 134 -16.72 -21.72 -16.93
N ARG A 135 -16.56 -22.71 -16.04
CA ARG A 135 -15.73 -23.90 -16.22
C ARG A 135 -16.23 -25.03 -15.32
N ALA A 136 -15.95 -26.27 -15.71
CA ALA A 136 -16.12 -27.43 -14.83
C ALA A 136 -15.53 -27.20 -13.43
N GLY A 137 -16.37 -27.32 -12.41
CA GLY A 137 -15.98 -27.16 -11.00
C GLY A 137 -15.92 -25.71 -10.50
N VAL A 138 -16.37 -24.73 -11.29
CA VAL A 138 -16.54 -23.33 -10.87
C VAL A 138 -18.03 -22.97 -10.97
N THR A 139 -18.56 -22.34 -9.93
CA THR A 139 -19.93 -21.81 -9.91
C THR A 139 -19.89 -20.35 -9.49
N VAL A 140 -20.63 -19.52 -10.20
CA VAL A 140 -20.83 -18.11 -9.89
C VAL A 140 -22.32 -17.89 -9.66
N VAL A 141 -22.69 -17.33 -8.52
CA VAL A 141 -24.05 -16.90 -8.22
C VAL A 141 -24.00 -15.44 -7.84
N ARG A 142 -24.96 -14.63 -8.29
CA ARG A 142 -25.07 -13.23 -7.89
C ARG A 142 -26.19 -13.05 -6.86
N ASP A 143 -25.93 -12.24 -5.85
CA ASP A 143 -26.97 -11.85 -4.89
C ASP A 143 -27.96 -10.85 -5.52
N ARG A 144 -28.95 -10.40 -4.73
CA ARG A 144 -29.96 -9.44 -5.20
C ARG A 144 -29.41 -8.04 -5.52
N PHE A 145 -28.14 -7.76 -5.19
CA PHE A 145 -27.42 -6.53 -5.47
C PHE A 145 -26.32 -6.75 -6.53
N ASP A 146 -26.42 -7.85 -7.27
CA ASP A 146 -25.49 -8.25 -8.33
C ASP A 146 -24.06 -8.58 -7.86
N VAL A 147 -23.85 -8.75 -6.55
CA VAL A 147 -22.54 -9.13 -6.03
C VAL A 147 -22.28 -10.60 -6.30
N ALA A 148 -21.18 -10.89 -6.99
CA ALA A 148 -20.79 -12.25 -7.34
C ALA A 148 -20.21 -13.04 -6.15
N HIS A 149 -20.75 -14.23 -5.95
CA HIS A 149 -20.25 -15.26 -5.05
C HIS A 149 -19.66 -16.39 -5.87
N VAL A 150 -18.36 -16.62 -5.72
CA VAL A 150 -17.62 -17.62 -6.48
C VAL A 150 -17.31 -18.82 -5.60
N SER A 151 -17.64 -20.02 -6.07
CA SER A 151 -17.26 -21.28 -5.44
C SER A 151 -16.50 -22.19 -6.40
N GLY A 152 -15.55 -22.95 -5.84
CA GLY A 152 -14.74 -23.90 -6.59
C GLY A 152 -14.04 -24.90 -5.67
N LYS A 153 -13.59 -26.02 -6.24
CA LYS A 153 -12.92 -27.09 -5.47
C LYS A 153 -11.47 -26.78 -5.08
N THR A 154 -10.85 -25.82 -5.74
CA THR A 154 -9.45 -25.43 -5.51
C THR A 154 -9.32 -23.91 -5.49
N GLN A 155 -8.28 -23.40 -4.82
CA GLN A 155 -8.00 -21.96 -4.80
C GLN A 155 -7.85 -21.37 -6.21
N ALA A 156 -7.16 -22.08 -7.12
CA ALA A 156 -7.03 -21.65 -8.52
C ALA A 156 -8.37 -21.64 -9.28
N ALA A 157 -9.31 -22.54 -8.96
CA ALA A 157 -10.66 -22.53 -9.55
C ALA A 157 -11.49 -21.35 -9.05
N VAL A 158 -11.39 -21.02 -7.75
CA VAL A 158 -12.01 -19.81 -7.19
C VAL A 158 -11.38 -18.56 -7.81
N ALA A 159 -10.06 -18.50 -7.94
CA ALA A 159 -9.36 -17.40 -8.59
C ALA A 159 -9.80 -17.23 -10.06
N PHE A 160 -9.98 -18.33 -10.79
CA PHE A 160 -10.56 -18.29 -12.15
C PHE A 160 -11.96 -17.68 -12.17
N GLY A 161 -12.86 -18.12 -11.27
CA GLY A 161 -14.19 -17.54 -11.19
C GLY A 161 -14.16 -16.05 -10.79
N ALA A 162 -13.24 -15.67 -9.90
CA ALA A 162 -13.01 -14.26 -9.55
C ALA A 162 -12.56 -13.45 -10.76
N GLY A 163 -11.59 -13.94 -11.55
CA GLY A 163 -11.17 -13.27 -12.78
C GLY A 163 -12.28 -13.16 -13.82
N TRP A 164 -13.13 -14.19 -13.94
CA TRP A 164 -14.30 -14.17 -14.82
C TRP A 164 -15.28 -13.04 -14.46
N VAL A 165 -15.64 -12.91 -13.18
CA VAL A 165 -16.58 -11.88 -12.72
C VAL A 165 -15.95 -10.49 -12.71
N THR A 166 -14.66 -10.36 -12.41
CA THR A 166 -13.95 -9.07 -12.56
C THR A 166 -13.99 -8.59 -14.00
N ALA A 167 -13.77 -9.47 -14.98
CA ALA A 167 -13.86 -9.09 -16.39
C ALA A 167 -15.29 -8.71 -16.79
N ALA A 168 -16.30 -9.40 -16.24
CA ALA A 168 -17.70 -9.07 -16.43
C ALA A 168 -18.04 -7.67 -15.91
N ASP A 169 -17.61 -7.36 -14.70
CA ASP A 169 -18.12 -6.21 -13.96
C ASP A 169 -17.21 -4.98 -14.13
N ARG A 170 -15.92 -5.20 -14.40
CA ARG A 170 -14.86 -4.17 -14.39
C ARG A 170 -13.95 -4.26 -15.62
N GLY A 171 -14.41 -4.88 -16.71
CA GLY A 171 -13.62 -5.11 -17.91
C GLY A 171 -12.96 -3.85 -18.49
N LEU A 172 -13.68 -2.71 -18.51
CA LEU A 172 -13.10 -1.44 -18.97
C LEU A 172 -11.94 -1.00 -18.06
N LEU A 173 -12.15 -1.01 -16.74
CA LEU A 173 -11.12 -0.61 -15.78
C LEU A 173 -9.88 -1.49 -15.90
N LEU A 174 -10.05 -2.81 -16.12
CA LEU A 174 -8.94 -3.73 -16.37
C LEU A 174 -8.08 -3.30 -17.58
N GLN A 175 -8.68 -2.74 -18.62
CA GLN A 175 -7.92 -2.22 -19.77
C GLN A 175 -7.20 -0.91 -19.44
N LEU A 176 -7.87 0.02 -18.75
CA LEU A 176 -7.32 1.32 -18.39
C LEU A 176 -6.10 1.20 -17.46
N ILE A 177 -6.15 0.28 -16.50
CA ILE A 177 -5.08 0.15 -15.51
C ILE A 177 -3.88 -0.65 -16.02
N ARG A 178 -3.97 -1.36 -17.15
CA ARG A 178 -2.96 -2.34 -17.57
C ARG A 178 -1.58 -1.72 -17.76
N GLY A 179 -1.49 -0.62 -18.50
CA GLY A 179 -0.25 0.14 -18.67
C GLY A 179 0.19 0.78 -17.35
N PRO A 180 -0.63 1.65 -16.75
CA PRO A 180 -0.28 2.34 -15.50
C PRO A 180 0.15 1.42 -14.35
N ALA A 181 -0.39 0.22 -14.26
CA ALA A 181 0.04 -0.80 -13.30
C ALA A 181 1.52 -1.19 -13.44
N ARG A 182 2.10 -1.12 -14.64
CA ARG A 182 3.54 -1.30 -14.84
C ARG A 182 4.34 -0.08 -14.41
N ILE A 183 3.82 1.13 -14.59
CA ILE A 183 4.46 2.34 -14.04
C ILE A 183 4.54 2.22 -12.52
N ALA A 184 3.46 1.75 -11.89
CA ALA A 184 3.45 1.48 -10.46
C ALA A 184 4.46 0.39 -10.06
N ALA A 185 4.53 -0.71 -10.81
CA ALA A 185 5.46 -1.80 -10.52
C ALA A 185 6.95 -1.42 -10.67
N LEU A 186 7.26 -0.51 -11.59
CA LEU A 186 8.61 0.02 -11.81
C LEU A 186 8.97 1.17 -10.86
N ASP A 187 8.00 1.71 -10.11
CA ASP A 187 8.17 2.90 -9.26
C ASP A 187 8.78 4.08 -10.04
N VAL A 188 8.21 4.39 -11.21
CA VAL A 188 8.78 5.41 -12.11
C VAL A 188 8.71 6.79 -11.44
N PRO A 189 9.86 7.47 -11.20
CA PRO A 189 9.88 8.72 -10.46
C PRO A 189 9.01 9.81 -11.09
N GLY A 190 8.15 10.39 -10.25
CA GLY A 190 7.32 11.56 -10.57
C GLY A 190 6.13 11.29 -11.49
N LEU A 191 5.91 10.06 -11.93
CA LEU A 191 4.63 9.67 -12.55
C LEU A 191 3.65 9.22 -11.47
N ASP A 192 2.41 9.71 -11.55
CA ASP A 192 1.28 9.19 -10.77
C ASP A 192 0.58 8.08 -11.58
N PRO A 193 0.73 6.79 -11.20
CA PRO A 193 0.10 5.69 -11.93
C PRO A 193 -1.42 5.76 -11.91
N LEU A 194 -2.05 6.24 -10.83
CA LEU A 194 -3.50 6.37 -10.78
C LEU A 194 -3.99 7.55 -11.62
N GLY A 195 -3.30 8.68 -11.56
CA GLY A 195 -3.53 9.81 -12.46
C GLY A 195 -3.45 9.39 -13.93
N LEU A 196 -2.46 8.57 -14.29
CA LEU A 196 -2.34 7.99 -15.62
C LEU A 196 -3.52 7.07 -15.97
N ALA A 197 -3.92 6.17 -15.08
CA ALA A 197 -5.09 5.30 -15.30
C ALA A 197 -6.38 6.09 -15.51
N LEU A 198 -6.62 7.12 -14.71
CA LEU A 198 -7.80 7.98 -14.81
C LEU A 198 -7.77 8.90 -16.04
N SER A 199 -6.58 9.22 -16.56
CA SER A 199 -6.43 9.99 -17.80
C SER A 199 -6.82 9.20 -19.06
N GLY A 200 -6.95 7.88 -18.96
CA GLY A 200 -7.20 6.99 -20.09
C GLY A 200 -6.00 6.79 -21.03
N LYS A 201 -4.83 7.33 -20.69
CA LYS A 201 -3.60 7.15 -21.48
C LYS A 201 -3.16 5.69 -21.44
N THR A 202 -2.99 5.11 -22.62
CA THR A 202 -2.45 3.76 -22.82
C THR A 202 -1.09 3.81 -23.48
N PHE A 203 -0.22 2.88 -23.15
CA PHE A 203 1.08 2.73 -23.79
C PHE A 203 1.45 1.24 -23.87
N VAL A 204 2.35 0.91 -24.79
CA VAL A 204 2.86 -0.45 -24.96
C VAL A 204 4.08 -0.63 -24.06
N PRO A 205 4.06 -1.59 -23.13
CA PRO A 205 5.21 -1.84 -22.27
C PRO A 205 6.43 -2.34 -23.07
N SER A 206 7.63 -1.87 -22.73
CA SER A 206 8.86 -2.41 -23.30
C SER A 206 9.11 -3.87 -22.89
N ALA A 207 9.98 -4.57 -23.63
CA ALA A 207 10.36 -5.95 -23.32
C ALA A 207 11.07 -6.05 -21.94
N GLU A 208 11.84 -5.03 -21.58
CA GLU A 208 12.55 -4.93 -20.30
C GLU A 208 11.56 -4.78 -19.14
N THR A 209 10.48 -4.03 -19.34
CA THR A 209 9.40 -3.92 -18.34
C THR A 209 8.75 -5.27 -18.09
N GLU A 210 8.45 -6.02 -19.17
CA GLU A 210 7.85 -7.35 -19.04
C GLU A 210 8.83 -8.37 -18.43
N ALA A 211 10.14 -8.25 -18.72
CA ALA A 211 11.17 -9.05 -18.10
C ALA A 211 11.32 -8.74 -16.59
N PHE A 212 11.23 -7.47 -16.20
CA PHE A 212 11.23 -7.06 -14.79
C PHE A 212 10.07 -7.71 -14.02
N LEU A 213 8.86 -7.69 -14.58
CA LEU A 213 7.70 -8.35 -13.98
C LEU A 213 7.83 -9.87 -13.95
N ALA A 214 8.38 -10.47 -15.01
CA ALA A 214 8.65 -11.90 -15.06
C ALA A 214 9.63 -12.33 -13.95
N ASN A 215 10.64 -11.51 -13.64
CA ASN A 215 11.56 -11.78 -12.53
C ASN A 215 10.84 -11.83 -11.17
N GLN A 216 9.77 -11.06 -10.96
CA GLN A 216 8.96 -11.14 -9.74
C GLN A 216 8.21 -12.48 -9.65
N ILE A 217 7.71 -12.97 -10.79
CA ILE A 217 7.08 -14.29 -10.89
C ILE A 217 8.10 -15.41 -10.63
N ASP A 218 9.33 -15.26 -11.11
CA ASP A 218 10.40 -16.23 -10.87
C ASP A 218 10.85 -16.22 -9.41
N ALA A 219 10.92 -15.04 -8.77
CA ALA A 219 11.17 -14.92 -7.34
C ALA A 219 10.06 -15.60 -6.52
N LEU A 220 8.79 -15.47 -6.92
CA LEU A 220 7.69 -16.24 -6.32
C LEU A 220 7.89 -17.74 -6.51
N ARG A 221 8.29 -18.18 -7.71
CA ARG A 221 8.53 -19.61 -7.98
C ARG A 221 9.62 -20.20 -7.09
N ALA A 222 10.64 -19.40 -6.76
CA ALA A 222 11.73 -19.80 -5.87
C ALA A 222 11.28 -20.07 -4.42
N GLN A 223 10.09 -19.60 -4.01
CA GLN A 223 9.50 -19.85 -2.69
C GLN A 223 8.90 -21.26 -2.52
N GLY A 224 9.34 -22.24 -3.32
CA GLY A 224 8.97 -23.64 -3.17
C GLY A 224 7.47 -23.92 -3.35
N ALA A 225 6.88 -24.67 -2.43
CA ALA A 225 5.48 -25.12 -2.53
C ALA A 225 4.48 -23.96 -2.48
N ASP A 226 4.73 -22.96 -1.64
CA ASP A 226 3.84 -21.81 -1.48
C ASP A 226 3.93 -20.87 -2.68
N GLY A 227 5.13 -20.69 -3.24
CA GLY A 227 5.35 -20.05 -4.53
C GLY A 227 4.51 -20.66 -5.65
N LYS A 228 4.51 -21.99 -5.76
CA LYS A 228 3.70 -22.72 -6.75
C LYS A 228 2.19 -22.50 -6.54
N LYS A 229 1.71 -22.48 -5.29
CA LYS A 229 0.29 -22.20 -4.98
C LYS A 229 -0.08 -20.78 -5.40
N ALA A 230 0.73 -19.78 -5.03
CA ALA A 230 0.50 -18.38 -5.41
C ALA A 230 0.45 -18.21 -6.93
N LEU A 231 1.39 -18.82 -7.66
CA LEU A 231 1.40 -18.80 -9.12
C LEU A 231 0.16 -19.48 -9.74
N ALA A 232 -0.35 -20.56 -9.14
CA ALA A 232 -1.58 -21.20 -9.60
C ALA A 232 -2.80 -20.29 -9.41
N ILE A 233 -2.86 -19.51 -8.33
CA ILE A 233 -3.91 -18.50 -8.08
C ILE A 233 -3.81 -17.37 -9.12
N ILE A 234 -2.62 -16.79 -9.29
CA ILE A 234 -2.35 -15.69 -10.24
C ILE A 234 -2.76 -16.10 -11.66
N ASN A 235 -2.28 -17.27 -12.11
CA ASN A 235 -2.59 -17.78 -13.44
C ASN A 235 -4.07 -18.17 -13.59
N GLY A 236 -4.68 -18.70 -12.53
CA GLY A 236 -6.12 -18.97 -12.48
C GLY A 236 -6.93 -17.72 -12.72
N TYR A 237 -6.60 -16.63 -12.01
CA TYR A 237 -7.26 -15.33 -12.16
C TYR A 237 -7.13 -14.75 -13.57
N ALA A 238 -5.91 -14.70 -14.12
CA ALA A 238 -5.68 -14.25 -15.50
C ALA A 238 -6.44 -15.11 -16.53
N ALA A 239 -6.50 -16.44 -16.32
CA ALA A 239 -7.24 -17.35 -17.18
C ALA A 239 -8.76 -17.09 -17.13
N GLY A 240 -9.30 -16.74 -15.95
CA GLY A 240 -10.70 -16.36 -15.78
C GLY A 240 -11.09 -15.12 -16.58
N ILE A 241 -10.27 -14.08 -16.50
CA ILE A 241 -10.42 -12.84 -17.28
C ILE A 241 -10.44 -13.17 -18.78
N ASN A 242 -9.44 -13.92 -19.24
CA ASN A 242 -9.30 -14.29 -20.64
C ASN A 242 -10.48 -15.13 -21.15
N ALA A 243 -10.98 -16.05 -20.33
CA ALA A 243 -12.12 -16.89 -20.69
C ALA A 243 -13.39 -16.05 -20.88
N TRP A 244 -13.61 -15.05 -20.03
CA TRP A 244 -14.75 -14.14 -20.15
C TRP A 244 -14.70 -13.34 -21.46
N TYR A 245 -13.54 -12.72 -21.77
CA TYR A 245 -13.37 -11.98 -23.02
C TYR A 245 -13.53 -12.87 -24.25
N ALA A 246 -12.94 -14.08 -24.22
CA ALA A 246 -13.07 -15.04 -25.32
C ALA A 246 -14.53 -15.46 -25.55
N ALA A 247 -15.29 -15.73 -24.47
CA ALA A 247 -16.71 -16.10 -24.57
C ALA A 247 -17.58 -15.01 -25.22
N ARG A 248 -17.21 -13.73 -25.06
CA ARG A 248 -17.89 -12.59 -25.71
C ARG A 248 -17.23 -12.14 -27.02
N ARG A 249 -16.17 -12.81 -27.47
CA ARG A 249 -15.38 -12.42 -28.67
C ARG A 249 -14.86 -10.98 -28.59
N ILE A 250 -14.52 -10.52 -27.40
CA ILE A 250 -13.95 -9.18 -27.20
C ILE A 250 -12.46 -9.23 -27.59
N PRO A 251 -12.02 -8.45 -28.58
CA PRO A 251 -10.67 -8.54 -29.14
C PRO A 251 -9.66 -7.74 -28.30
N VAL A 252 -9.31 -8.27 -27.13
CA VAL A 252 -8.29 -7.68 -26.25
C VAL A 252 -7.09 -8.62 -26.11
N ALA A 253 -5.91 -8.03 -25.90
CA ALA A 253 -4.71 -8.79 -25.61
C ALA A 253 -4.90 -9.61 -24.33
N ARG A 254 -4.45 -10.87 -24.35
CA ARG A 254 -4.62 -11.79 -23.22
C ARG A 254 -3.94 -11.25 -21.97
N PHE A 255 -4.61 -11.38 -20.82
CA PHE A 255 -4.02 -11.18 -19.51
C PHE A 255 -3.06 -12.32 -19.17
N THR A 256 -1.96 -11.97 -18.51
CA THR A 256 -0.87 -12.83 -18.10
C THR A 256 -0.66 -12.71 -16.59
N GLY A 257 0.22 -13.54 -16.02
CA GLY A 257 0.65 -13.36 -14.63
C GLY A 257 1.28 -11.98 -14.38
N ASN A 258 2.04 -11.45 -15.34
CA ASN A 258 2.64 -10.12 -15.25
C ASN A 258 1.58 -9.04 -15.06
N ASP A 259 0.44 -9.15 -15.76
CA ASP A 259 -0.67 -8.19 -15.62
C ASP A 259 -1.26 -8.20 -14.21
N VAL A 260 -1.39 -9.39 -13.60
CA VAL A 260 -1.94 -9.55 -12.25
C VAL A 260 -0.95 -9.00 -11.20
N VAL A 261 0.34 -9.31 -11.34
CA VAL A 261 1.40 -8.81 -10.46
C VAL A 261 1.51 -7.28 -10.56
N ALA A 262 1.49 -6.75 -11.77
CA ALA A 262 1.51 -5.30 -11.98
C ALA A 262 0.28 -4.63 -11.35
N ALA A 263 -0.92 -5.20 -11.51
CA ALA A 263 -2.13 -4.63 -10.93
C ALA A 263 -2.07 -4.58 -9.38
N ALA A 264 -1.43 -5.55 -8.74
CA ALA A 264 -1.17 -5.50 -7.31
C ALA A 264 -0.26 -4.32 -6.92
N ALA A 265 0.76 -4.02 -7.73
CA ALA A 265 1.62 -2.87 -7.52
C ALA A 265 0.86 -1.54 -7.66
N LEU A 266 -0.14 -1.44 -8.56
CA LEU A 266 -0.98 -0.25 -8.67
C LEU A 266 -1.77 0.06 -7.39
N ILE A 267 -2.30 -0.98 -6.74
CA ILE A 267 -2.99 -0.84 -5.45
C ILE A 267 -1.99 -0.42 -4.38
N ALA A 268 -0.82 -1.07 -4.33
CA ALA A 268 0.25 -0.73 -3.39
C ALA A 268 0.75 0.71 -3.56
N ALA A 269 0.85 1.21 -4.79
CA ALA A 269 1.26 2.58 -5.08
C ALA A 269 0.28 3.64 -4.55
N ARG A 270 -0.98 3.28 -4.26
CA ARG A 270 -1.93 4.21 -3.62
C ARG A 270 -1.86 4.17 -2.10
N PHE A 271 -1.85 2.98 -1.53
CA PHE A 271 -2.01 2.81 -0.08
C PHE A 271 -0.67 2.67 0.67
N GLY A 272 0.41 2.35 -0.03
CA GLY A 272 1.76 2.18 0.52
C GLY A 272 2.73 3.32 0.20
N ALA A 273 2.40 4.23 -0.73
CA ALA A 273 3.34 5.27 -1.20
C ALA A 273 3.37 6.56 -0.35
N ASN A 274 2.63 6.62 0.76
CA ASN A 274 2.69 7.78 1.65
C ASN A 274 3.93 7.66 2.55
N GLY A 275 5.10 7.95 1.97
CA GLY A 275 6.33 8.17 2.72
C GLY A 275 6.14 9.39 3.62
N GLY A 276 6.63 9.34 4.87
CA GLY A 276 6.34 10.28 5.97
C GLY A 276 6.80 11.73 5.80
N GLN A 277 6.89 12.22 4.56
CA GLN A 277 7.36 13.54 4.16
C GLN A 277 8.79 13.82 4.61
N GLU A 278 9.66 12.80 4.57
CA GLU A 278 11.04 12.90 5.09
C GLU A 278 11.83 14.07 4.52
N VAL A 279 11.69 14.34 3.21
CA VAL A 279 12.37 15.48 2.56
C VAL A 279 11.84 16.81 3.07
N ALA A 280 10.52 16.98 3.15
CA ALA A 280 9.92 18.21 3.67
C ALA A 280 10.21 18.40 5.16
N ASN A 281 10.18 17.33 5.95
CA ASN A 281 10.58 17.34 7.36
C ASN A 281 12.06 17.71 7.52
N SER A 282 12.93 17.23 6.63
CA SER A 282 14.36 17.56 6.65
C SER A 282 14.60 19.04 6.34
N MET A 283 13.93 19.59 5.32
CA MET A 283 13.96 21.03 5.01
C MET A 283 13.37 21.87 6.15
N PHE A 284 12.31 21.38 6.80
CA PHE A 284 11.74 22.04 7.98
C PHE A 284 12.74 22.08 9.15
N LEU A 285 13.48 20.99 9.39
CA LEU A 285 14.55 20.97 10.38
C LEU A 285 15.66 21.96 10.05
N ASP A 286 16.08 22.07 8.78
CA ASP A 286 17.07 23.07 8.36
C ASP A 286 16.57 24.51 8.57
N ALA A 287 15.31 24.80 8.23
CA ALA A 287 14.69 26.10 8.46
C ALA A 287 14.70 26.47 9.96
N LEU A 288 14.40 25.51 10.83
CA LEU A 288 14.51 25.68 12.28
C LEU A 288 15.96 25.92 12.72
N GLN A 289 16.92 25.17 12.19
CA GLN A 289 18.34 25.33 12.51
C GLN A 289 18.87 26.71 12.14
N LYS A 290 18.50 27.22 10.96
CA LYS A 290 18.84 28.58 10.50
C LYS A 290 18.26 29.67 11.41
N ARG A 291 17.08 29.45 11.99
CA ARG A 291 16.35 30.44 12.78
C ARG A 291 16.67 30.41 14.28
N LEU A 292 16.83 29.23 14.85
CA LEU A 292 16.92 28.99 16.30
C LEU A 292 18.31 28.51 16.75
N GLY A 293 19.15 28.04 15.82
CA GLY A 293 20.39 27.34 16.16
C GLY A 293 20.14 25.86 16.46
N GLY A 294 21.21 25.06 16.42
CA GLY A 294 21.11 23.60 16.30
C GLY A 294 20.40 22.86 17.45
N ALA A 295 20.62 23.27 18.70
CA ALA A 295 20.02 22.60 19.86
C ALA A 295 18.52 22.91 19.98
N ASP A 296 18.15 24.19 19.96
CA ASP A 296 16.77 24.65 20.07
C ASP A 296 15.92 24.18 18.89
N ALA A 297 16.49 24.17 17.67
CA ALA A 297 15.84 23.63 16.48
C ALA A 297 15.47 22.14 16.63
N ARG A 298 16.36 21.32 17.20
CA ARG A 298 16.08 19.90 17.41
C ARG A 298 15.00 19.68 18.47
N SER A 299 14.99 20.48 19.53
CA SER A 299 13.93 20.42 20.55
C SER A 299 12.57 20.74 19.92
N VAL A 300 12.47 21.88 19.23
CA VAL A 300 11.22 22.29 18.57
C VAL A 300 10.79 21.30 17.49
N PHE A 301 11.74 20.76 16.73
CA PHE A 301 11.44 19.72 15.74
C PHE A 301 10.89 18.45 16.39
N ALA A 302 11.49 17.99 17.49
CA ALA A 302 11.03 16.82 18.22
C ALA A 302 9.62 17.03 18.81
N ASP A 303 9.33 18.23 19.32
CA ASP A 303 8.00 18.56 19.84
C ASP A 303 6.93 18.61 18.73
N LEU A 304 7.24 19.19 17.57
CA LEU A 304 6.29 19.33 16.46
C LEU A 304 6.16 18.07 15.60
N ARG A 305 7.14 17.17 15.65
CA ARG A 305 7.21 15.92 14.88
C ARG A 305 7.45 14.74 15.81
N GLU A 306 6.80 14.75 16.97
CA GLU A 306 6.89 13.67 17.95
C GLU A 306 6.54 12.33 17.29
N SER A 307 7.46 11.37 17.37
CA SER A 307 7.30 10.06 16.73
C SER A 307 6.32 9.16 17.48
N ASN A 308 6.13 9.38 18.79
CA ASN A 308 5.31 8.52 19.65
C ASN A 308 4.75 9.31 20.86
N ASP A 309 3.54 9.84 20.72
CA ASP A 309 2.81 10.51 21.81
C ASP A 309 2.07 9.47 22.67
N ALA A 310 2.42 9.43 23.97
CA ALA A 310 1.86 8.49 24.93
C ALA A 310 0.35 8.68 25.21
N GLU A 311 -0.22 9.84 24.87
CA GLU A 311 -1.65 10.12 25.00
C GLU A 311 -2.44 9.63 23.78
N THR A 312 -1.77 9.15 22.72
CA THR A 312 -2.42 8.64 21.51
C THR A 312 -3.31 7.42 21.84
N PRO A 313 -4.61 7.45 21.48
CA PRO A 313 -5.45 6.27 21.61
C PRO A 313 -4.92 5.12 20.74
N VAL A 314 -4.62 3.98 21.37
CA VAL A 314 -4.09 2.80 20.69
C VAL A 314 -5.17 1.76 20.43
N THR A 315 -5.12 1.12 19.25
CA THR A 315 -6.01 0.00 18.90
C THR A 315 -5.78 -1.22 19.80
N VAL A 316 -4.52 -1.47 20.17
CA VAL A 316 -4.11 -2.58 21.04
C VAL A 316 -3.43 -1.98 22.26
N PRO A 317 -4.01 -2.11 23.47
CA PRO A 317 -3.37 -1.65 24.70
C PRO A 317 -2.09 -2.44 25.00
N GLY A 318 -1.13 -1.78 25.63
CA GLY A 318 0.12 -2.39 26.11
C GLY A 318 1.35 -1.96 25.32
N SER A 319 2.47 -2.66 25.55
CA SER A 319 3.74 -2.44 24.86
C SER A 319 4.19 -3.75 24.23
N PHE A 320 4.75 -3.66 23.04
CA PHE A 320 5.31 -4.77 22.29
C PHE A 320 6.60 -4.30 21.60
N PRO A 321 7.54 -5.22 21.30
CA PRO A 321 8.72 -4.88 20.52
C PRO A 321 8.29 -4.32 19.16
N TYR A 322 8.55 -3.04 18.95
CA TYR A 322 8.47 -2.39 17.64
C TYR A 322 9.91 -2.20 17.15
N GLU A 323 10.17 -2.41 15.85
CA GLU A 323 11.50 -2.28 15.24
C GLU A 323 11.95 -0.80 15.19
N LEU A 324 12.09 -0.18 16.37
CA LEU A 324 12.63 1.16 16.50
C LEU A 324 14.13 1.13 16.10
N PRO A 325 14.62 2.15 15.40
CA PRO A 325 16.04 2.26 15.08
C PRO A 325 16.88 2.13 16.35
N THR A 326 17.99 1.39 16.27
CA THR A 326 18.98 1.40 17.34
C THR A 326 19.64 2.78 17.43
N ASP A 327 20.11 3.16 18.62
CA ASP A 327 20.78 4.44 18.88
C ASP A 327 22.04 4.69 18.01
N GLU A 328 22.47 3.70 17.23
CA GLU A 328 23.70 3.71 16.42
C GLU A 328 23.45 3.86 14.90
N THR A 329 22.27 4.30 14.48
CA THR A 329 22.03 4.53 13.05
C THR A 329 22.76 5.82 12.61
N PRO A 330 23.63 5.80 11.58
CA PRO A 330 24.22 7.02 11.03
C PRO A 330 23.09 7.99 10.67
N GLY A 331 23.09 9.19 11.27
CA GLY A 331 22.02 10.16 11.04
C GLY A 331 21.84 10.50 9.56
N SER A 332 20.61 10.76 9.15
CA SER A 332 20.30 11.20 7.78
C SER A 332 20.87 12.60 7.51
N VAL A 333 21.24 12.87 6.26
CA VAL A 333 21.66 14.20 5.83
C VAL A 333 20.47 15.17 5.93
N VAL A 334 20.70 16.33 6.55
CA VAL A 334 19.72 17.42 6.56
C VAL A 334 19.71 18.07 5.18
N ILE A 335 18.53 18.21 4.59
CA ILE A 335 18.32 18.81 3.27
C ILE A 335 18.10 20.30 3.47
N ASP A 336 18.84 21.12 2.71
CA ASP A 336 18.75 22.57 2.81
C ASP A 336 17.32 23.05 2.49
N ASP A 337 16.78 23.92 3.34
CA ASP A 337 15.47 24.54 3.15
C ASP A 337 15.40 25.25 1.78
N GLY A 338 14.34 24.95 1.03
CA GLY A 338 14.10 25.45 -0.32
C GLY A 338 14.94 24.80 -1.42
N SER A 339 15.87 23.88 -1.10
CA SER A 339 16.69 23.21 -2.13
C SER A 339 15.93 22.15 -2.92
N PHE A 340 14.85 21.60 -2.34
CA PHE A 340 13.95 20.67 -3.01
C PHE A 340 12.55 21.27 -3.16
N VAL A 341 12.29 21.85 -4.32
CA VAL A 341 10.94 22.10 -4.81
C VAL A 341 10.53 20.88 -5.61
N GLY A 342 9.80 19.96 -4.99
CA GLY A 342 9.34 18.75 -5.65
C GLY A 342 8.63 19.10 -6.95
N ASN A 343 9.25 18.82 -8.08
CA ASN A 343 8.61 19.03 -9.38
C ASN A 343 7.71 17.81 -9.61
N PRO A 344 6.39 17.94 -9.78
CA PRO A 344 5.70 16.92 -10.55
C PRO A 344 6.31 17.03 -11.96
N PRO A 345 7.07 16.03 -12.47
CA PRO A 345 7.44 16.10 -13.87
C PRO A 345 6.15 16.30 -14.66
N ALA A 346 6.16 17.31 -15.54
CA ALA A 346 5.03 17.56 -16.41
C ALA A 346 4.64 16.22 -17.06
N GLN A 347 3.38 15.83 -16.89
CA GLN A 347 2.86 14.59 -17.47
C GLN A 347 3.25 14.56 -18.95
N PRO A 348 4.07 13.59 -19.40
CA PRO A 348 4.58 13.64 -20.76
C PRO A 348 3.41 13.61 -21.74
N THR A 349 3.52 14.42 -22.80
CA THR A 349 2.53 14.50 -23.90
C THR A 349 2.37 13.14 -24.60
N PHE A 350 3.39 12.29 -24.51
CA PHE A 350 3.37 10.88 -24.92
C PHE A 350 3.90 10.02 -23.77
N ALA A 351 3.09 9.10 -23.25
CA ALA A 351 3.56 8.12 -22.27
C ALA A 351 4.28 7.00 -23.03
N SER A 352 5.60 6.96 -22.93
CA SER A 352 6.43 5.82 -23.32
C SER A 352 7.17 5.36 -22.06
N ASN A 353 7.08 4.08 -21.73
CA ASN A 353 7.94 3.49 -20.70
C ASN A 353 9.22 2.90 -21.31
N ALA A 354 9.41 3.02 -22.64
CA ALA A 354 10.69 2.78 -23.27
C ALA A 354 11.58 3.98 -22.95
N LEU A 355 12.40 3.80 -21.91
CA LEU A 355 13.57 4.58 -21.43
C LEU A 355 13.46 4.87 -19.93
N LEU A 356 13.82 3.86 -19.14
CA LEU A 356 14.72 3.97 -18.00
C LEU A 356 15.91 3.05 -18.24
#